data_AF-A0AAF0MPR4-F1
#
_entry.id   AF-A0AAF0MPR4-F1
#
_cell.length_a   1.000
_cell.length_b   1.000
_cell.length_c   1.000
_cell.angle_alpha   90.00
_cell.angle_beta   90.00
_cell.angle_gamma   90.00
#
_symmetry.space_group_name_H-M   'P 1'
#
loop_
_entity.id
_entity.type
_entity.pdbx_description
1 polymer ?
#
loop_
_entity_poly.entity_id
_entity_poly.type
_entity_poly.pdbx_seq_one_letter_code
_entity_poly.pdbx_strand_id
1 'polypeptide(L)'
;MTGEFVRSKIGQLQTDSPWAKAMLAELRRGIGKDISESPGTWEVVLADMPEELIYAGKEECRATEAESAAYTALTLFALHKQSGDIAQMNGLSFGAAARNLADGNNDAAIKRRFDAVMTSTNLKEVSNHARGLIQLMKAADRPVGFDYVEFAKDLYRFQFTEGRRSVCLRWGQDFYAGKKASNKENEKAKIGE
;
A
#
# COMPACT_ATOMS: atom_id res chain seq x y z
N MET A 1 -16.59 -1.99 -0.88
CA MET A 1 -16.48 -1.11 -2.07
C MET A 1 -15.02 -0.82 -2.45
N THR A 2 -14.32 0.19 -1.91
CA THR A 2 -12.95 0.55 -2.38
C THR A 2 -11.95 -0.61 -2.38
N GLY A 3 -11.93 -1.42 -1.31
CA GLY A 3 -11.03 -2.58 -1.25
C GLY A 3 -11.40 -3.70 -2.24
N GLU A 4 -12.69 -3.92 -2.51
CA GLU A 4 -13.11 -4.94 -3.49
C GLU A 4 -12.75 -4.53 -4.91
N PHE A 5 -12.91 -3.24 -5.23
CA PHE A 5 -12.45 -2.67 -6.48
C PHE A 5 -10.94 -2.87 -6.67
N VAL A 6 -10.13 -2.49 -5.66
CA VAL A 6 -8.67 -2.69 -5.71
C VAL A 6 -8.30 -4.17 -5.81
N ARG A 7 -9.01 -5.07 -5.12
CA ARG A 7 -8.80 -6.52 -5.24
C ARG A 7 -9.00 -7.01 -6.67
N SER A 8 -10.08 -6.56 -7.33
CA SER A 8 -10.37 -6.90 -8.72
C SER A 8 -9.25 -6.43 -9.66
N LYS A 9 -8.81 -5.16 -9.53
CA LYS A 9 -7.73 -4.60 -10.35
C LYS A 9 -6.39 -5.27 -10.11
N ILE A 10 -6.03 -5.61 -8.87
CA ILE A 10 -4.82 -6.38 -8.56
C ILE A 10 -4.87 -7.74 -9.28
N GLY A 11 -6.01 -8.44 -9.27
CA GLY A 11 -6.17 -9.70 -9.99
C GLY A 11 -5.91 -9.57 -11.50
N GLN A 12 -6.41 -8.51 -12.14
CA GLN A 12 -6.14 -8.22 -13.55
C GLN A 12 -4.66 -7.91 -13.82
N LEU A 13 -4.04 -7.10 -12.95
CA LEU A 13 -2.63 -6.68 -13.06
C LEU A 13 -1.62 -7.78 -12.75
N GLN A 14 -2.03 -8.85 -12.09
CA GLN A 14 -1.19 -10.03 -11.82
C GLN A 14 -1.14 -11.01 -12.98
N THR A 15 -1.98 -10.84 -14.01
CA THR A 15 -1.94 -11.69 -15.21
C THR A 15 -0.64 -11.46 -16.00
N ASP A 16 -0.11 -12.52 -16.64
CA ASP A 16 1.07 -12.39 -17.52
C ASP A 16 0.69 -11.90 -18.93
N SER A 17 -0.17 -10.88 -19.01
CA SER A 17 -0.63 -10.32 -20.29
C SER A 17 0.20 -9.10 -20.72
N PRO A 18 0.35 -8.82 -22.04
CA PRO A 18 0.97 -7.59 -22.52
C PRO A 18 0.29 -6.33 -21.97
N TRP A 19 -1.04 -6.37 -21.84
CA TRP A 19 -1.83 -5.29 -21.24
C TRP A 19 -1.44 -5.05 -19.78
N ALA A 20 -1.37 -6.09 -18.95
CA ALA A 20 -1.00 -5.95 -17.54
C ALA A 20 0.42 -5.39 -17.38
N LYS A 21 1.37 -5.83 -18.21
CA LYS A 21 2.74 -5.29 -18.23
C LYS A 21 2.77 -3.80 -18.57
N ALA A 22 1.99 -3.37 -19.56
CA ALA A 22 1.86 -1.97 -19.95
C ALA A 22 1.22 -1.13 -18.83
N MET A 23 0.10 -1.58 -18.26
CA MET A 23 -0.59 -0.87 -17.18
C MET A 23 0.26 -0.76 -15.92
N LEU A 24 0.98 -1.82 -15.54
CA LEU A 24 1.96 -1.75 -14.44
C LEU A 24 3.07 -0.72 -14.71
N ALA A 25 3.49 -0.55 -15.96
CA ALA A 25 4.47 0.47 -16.32
C ALA A 25 3.92 1.89 -16.21
N GLU A 26 2.69 2.14 -16.67
CA GLU A 26 2.04 3.43 -16.52
C GLU A 26 1.80 3.78 -15.05
N LEU A 27 1.28 2.83 -14.26
CA LEU A 27 1.06 3.01 -12.81
C LEU A 27 2.36 3.40 -12.08
N ARG A 28 3.51 2.82 -12.45
CA ARG A 28 4.80 3.21 -11.84
C ARG A 28 5.20 4.67 -12.14
N ARG A 29 4.78 5.25 -13.26
CA ARG A 29 5.04 6.66 -13.61
C ARG A 29 4.16 7.65 -12.84
N GLY A 30 3.06 7.15 -12.26
CA GLY A 30 2.09 7.93 -11.47
C GLY A 30 2.44 8.07 -9.98
N ILE A 31 3.40 7.29 -9.46
CA ILE A 31 3.76 7.32 -8.03
C ILE A 31 4.14 8.74 -7.59
N GLY A 32 3.50 9.22 -6.53
CA GLY A 32 3.76 10.55 -5.97
C GLY A 32 3.08 11.71 -6.72
N LYS A 33 2.21 11.41 -7.70
CA LYS A 33 1.38 12.39 -8.42
C LYS A 33 -0.08 12.25 -8.04
N ASP A 34 -0.88 13.26 -8.35
CA ASP A 34 -2.33 13.14 -8.33
C ASP A 34 -2.82 12.32 -9.55
N ILE A 35 -3.99 11.69 -9.43
CA ILE A 35 -4.62 10.94 -10.53
C ILE A 35 -4.90 11.85 -11.74
N SER A 36 -5.26 13.11 -11.52
CA SER A 36 -5.48 14.10 -12.60
C SER A 36 -4.21 14.41 -13.39
N GLU A 37 -3.03 14.24 -12.80
CA GLU A 37 -1.72 14.47 -13.43
C GLU A 37 -1.22 13.25 -14.23
N SER A 38 -1.95 12.12 -14.20
CA SER A 38 -1.51 10.84 -14.79
C SER A 38 -2.56 10.18 -15.69
N PRO A 39 -2.92 10.79 -16.85
CA PRO A 39 -3.96 10.27 -17.75
C PRO A 39 -3.74 8.84 -18.23
N GLY A 40 -2.48 8.42 -18.42
CA GLY A 40 -2.13 7.05 -18.83
C GLY A 40 -2.53 5.96 -17.81
N THR A 41 -2.93 6.34 -16.60
CA THR A 41 -3.39 5.40 -15.56
C THR A 41 -4.92 5.28 -15.50
N TRP A 42 -5.67 6.16 -16.15
CA TRP A 42 -7.12 6.23 -16.02
C TRP A 42 -7.81 4.97 -16.53
N GLU A 43 -7.28 4.34 -17.59
CA GLU A 43 -7.80 3.07 -18.11
C GLU A 43 -7.88 2.00 -17.01
N VAL A 44 -6.84 1.85 -16.19
CA VAL A 44 -6.84 0.83 -15.13
C VAL A 44 -7.52 1.30 -13.85
N VAL A 45 -7.40 2.59 -13.50
CA VAL A 45 -7.88 3.11 -12.21
C VAL A 45 -9.36 3.49 -12.24
N LEU A 46 -9.90 3.96 -13.37
CA LEU A 46 -11.29 4.44 -13.48
C LEU A 46 -12.22 3.45 -14.16
N ALA A 47 -11.73 2.58 -15.05
CA ALA A 47 -12.59 1.58 -15.69
C ALA A 47 -13.20 0.64 -14.64
N ASP A 48 -14.45 0.24 -14.84
CA ASP A 48 -15.22 -0.63 -13.94
C ASP A 48 -15.34 -0.12 -12.50
N MET A 49 -15.10 1.18 -12.26
CA MET A 49 -15.32 1.74 -10.94
C MET A 49 -16.83 1.72 -10.62
N PRO A 50 -17.26 1.16 -9.47
CA PRO A 50 -18.65 1.18 -9.06
C PRO A 50 -19.21 2.59 -9.03
N GLU A 51 -20.44 2.78 -9.48
CA GLU A 51 -21.10 4.09 -9.53
C GLU A 51 -21.15 4.74 -8.14
N GLU A 52 -21.22 3.96 -7.07
CA GLU A 52 -21.21 4.45 -5.69
C GLU A 52 -19.84 5.01 -5.24
N LEU A 53 -18.77 4.70 -5.97
CA LEU A 53 -17.43 5.26 -5.77
C LEU A 53 -17.13 6.43 -6.71
N ILE A 54 -17.93 6.59 -7.77
CA ILE A 54 -17.88 7.72 -8.69
C ILE A 54 -18.70 8.85 -8.09
N TYR A 55 -18.13 10.05 -8.03
CA TYR A 55 -18.86 11.21 -7.56
C TYR A 55 -19.67 11.77 -8.74
N ALA A 56 -20.92 11.35 -8.85
CA ALA A 56 -21.87 11.92 -9.79
C ALA A 56 -22.34 13.31 -9.31
N GLY A 57 -21.78 14.36 -9.91
CA GLY A 57 -22.36 15.70 -9.90
C GLY A 57 -21.79 16.69 -8.88
N LYS A 58 -20.85 17.53 -9.35
CA LYS A 58 -20.74 18.97 -9.05
C LYS A 58 -19.96 19.67 -10.18
N GLU A 59 -20.04 21.00 -10.21
CA GLU A 59 -19.47 21.92 -11.22
C GLU A 59 -17.94 21.80 -11.43
N GLU A 60 -17.21 21.14 -10.52
CA GLU A 60 -15.77 20.86 -10.63
C GLU A 60 -15.49 19.35 -10.64
N CYS A 61 -14.92 18.85 -11.74
CA CYS A 61 -14.41 17.48 -11.84
C CYS A 61 -13.13 17.32 -10.99
N ARG A 62 -13.27 16.90 -9.75
CA ARG A 62 -12.16 16.45 -8.89
C ARG A 62 -12.23 14.95 -8.65
N ALA A 63 -11.07 14.33 -8.48
CA ALA A 63 -11.01 12.92 -8.12
C ALA A 63 -11.70 12.66 -6.78
N THR A 64 -12.43 11.54 -6.71
CA THR A 64 -13.03 11.11 -5.45
C THR A 64 -11.97 10.55 -4.52
N GLU A 65 -12.28 10.57 -3.23
CA GLU A 65 -11.42 10.04 -2.18
C GLU A 65 -11.20 8.54 -2.38
N ALA A 66 -12.18 7.84 -2.99
CA ALA A 66 -12.04 6.44 -3.39
C ALA A 66 -11.10 6.27 -4.59
N GLU A 67 -11.22 7.13 -5.61
CA GLU A 67 -10.31 7.14 -6.78
C GLU A 67 -8.88 7.42 -6.35
N SER A 68 -8.64 8.47 -5.56
CA SER A 68 -7.31 8.84 -5.08
C SER A 68 -6.69 7.73 -4.20
N ALA A 69 -7.48 7.07 -3.35
CA ALA A 69 -7.02 5.95 -2.55
C ALA A 69 -6.67 4.71 -3.40
N ALA A 70 -7.53 4.33 -4.35
CA ALA A 70 -7.30 3.22 -5.26
C ALA A 70 -6.07 3.49 -6.15
N TYR A 71 -5.97 4.68 -6.72
CA TYR A 71 -4.81 5.15 -7.49
C TYR A 71 -3.51 5.00 -6.69
N THR A 72 -3.47 5.55 -5.47
CA THR A 72 -2.25 5.54 -4.65
C THR A 72 -1.85 4.11 -4.28
N ALA A 73 -2.81 3.25 -3.94
CA ALA A 73 -2.54 1.84 -3.66
C ALA A 73 -2.01 1.09 -4.90
N LEU A 74 -2.65 1.27 -6.07
CA LEU A 74 -2.28 0.57 -7.31
C LEU A 74 -0.92 1.01 -7.86
N THR A 75 -0.58 2.31 -7.77
CA THR A 75 0.74 2.80 -8.18
C THR A 75 1.87 2.25 -7.30
N LEU A 76 1.64 2.18 -5.98
CA LEU A 76 2.57 1.55 -5.03
C LEU A 76 2.64 0.03 -5.18
N PHE A 77 1.53 -0.63 -5.52
CA PHE A 77 1.50 -2.06 -5.85
C PHE A 77 2.34 -2.33 -7.10
N ALA A 78 2.19 -1.52 -8.15
CA ALA A 78 2.93 -1.69 -9.40
C ALA A 78 4.45 -1.53 -9.24
N LEU A 79 4.90 -0.72 -8.27
CA LEU A 79 6.29 -0.62 -7.85
C LEU A 79 6.78 -1.91 -7.17
N HIS A 80 5.95 -2.46 -6.29
CA HIS A 80 6.30 -3.63 -5.49
C HIS A 80 6.32 -4.90 -6.35
N LYS A 81 5.32 -5.08 -7.21
CA LYS A 81 5.20 -6.21 -8.14
C LYS A 81 6.38 -6.35 -9.11
N GLN A 82 7.13 -5.27 -9.35
CA GLN A 82 8.25 -5.25 -10.29
C GLN A 82 9.35 -6.29 -9.96
N SER A 83 9.53 -6.69 -8.69
CA SER A 83 10.58 -7.64 -8.30
C SER A 83 10.12 -9.10 -8.16
N GLY A 84 8.82 -9.40 -8.34
CA GLY A 84 8.30 -10.76 -8.18
C GLY A 84 6.84 -10.81 -7.73
N ASP A 85 6.37 -11.98 -7.31
CA ASP A 85 4.96 -12.22 -6.96
C ASP A 85 4.59 -11.89 -5.51
N ILE A 86 5.57 -11.69 -4.63
CA ILE A 86 5.38 -11.55 -3.17
C ILE A 86 4.68 -10.23 -2.78
N ALA A 87 4.41 -9.32 -3.72
CA ALA A 87 3.87 -7.99 -3.42
C ALA A 87 2.55 -7.98 -2.63
N GLN A 88 1.59 -8.85 -2.98
CA GLN A 88 0.28 -8.92 -2.32
C GLN A 88 0.26 -10.06 -1.30
N MET A 89 0.07 -9.72 -0.02
CA MET A 89 -0.07 -10.70 1.07
C MET A 89 -1.30 -10.39 1.92
N ASN A 90 -2.33 -11.21 1.79
CA ASN A 90 -3.60 -10.99 2.48
C ASN A 90 -3.43 -10.99 4.01
N GLY A 91 -4.07 -10.03 4.67
CA GLY A 91 -4.11 -9.92 6.13
C GLY A 91 -2.84 -9.37 6.80
N LEU A 92 -1.77 -9.09 6.05
CA LEU A 92 -0.58 -8.42 6.59
C LEU A 92 -0.68 -6.91 6.35
N SER A 93 -0.75 -6.11 7.43
CA SER A 93 -0.85 -4.65 7.29
C SER A 93 0.48 -4.01 6.89
N PHE A 94 0.42 -2.78 6.37
CA PHE A 94 1.61 -1.99 6.03
C PHE A 94 2.55 -1.80 7.23
N GLY A 95 2.01 -1.56 8.43
CA GLY A 95 2.79 -1.41 9.66
C GLY A 95 3.51 -2.70 10.06
N ALA A 96 2.83 -3.85 10.00
CA ALA A 96 3.44 -5.14 10.27
C ALA A 96 4.53 -5.49 9.25
N ALA A 97 4.27 -5.24 7.96
CA ALA A 97 5.26 -5.46 6.90
C ALA A 97 6.50 -4.57 7.08
N ALA A 98 6.32 -3.29 7.45
CA ALA A 98 7.44 -2.41 7.76
C ALA A 98 8.25 -2.92 8.95
N ARG A 99 7.61 -3.53 9.96
CA ARG A 99 8.33 -4.16 11.07
C ARG A 99 9.10 -5.41 10.64
N ASN A 100 8.51 -6.26 9.79
CA ASN A 100 9.14 -7.49 9.31
C ASN A 100 10.41 -7.24 8.48
N LEU A 101 10.56 -6.04 7.92
CA LEU A 101 11.77 -5.61 7.22
C LEU A 101 12.95 -5.32 8.18
N ALA A 102 12.66 -5.13 9.48
CA ALA A 102 13.66 -4.78 10.47
C ALA A 102 14.39 -6.02 11.01
N ASP A 103 15.72 -6.03 10.95
CA ASP A 103 16.57 -7.20 11.26
C ASP A 103 17.46 -7.03 12.51
N GLY A 104 17.31 -5.91 13.23
CA GLY A 104 18.17 -5.52 14.34
C GLY A 104 19.29 -4.55 13.96
N ASN A 105 19.85 -4.66 12.76
CA ASN A 105 20.91 -3.77 12.26
C ASN A 105 20.32 -2.49 11.62
N ASN A 106 19.14 -2.60 11.02
CA ASN A 106 18.49 -1.52 10.29
C ASN A 106 17.29 -0.90 11.04
N ASP A 107 16.97 -1.33 12.28
CA ASP A 107 15.75 -0.94 13.02
C ASP A 107 15.53 0.58 13.05
N ALA A 108 16.57 1.37 13.34
CA ALA A 108 16.47 2.83 13.38
C ALA A 108 16.16 3.45 12.01
N ALA A 109 16.75 2.90 10.94
CA ALA A 109 16.57 3.36 9.57
C ALA A 109 15.17 3.02 9.02
N ILE A 110 14.63 1.86 9.40
CA ILE A 110 13.26 1.46 9.08
C ILE A 110 12.26 2.31 9.88
N LYS A 111 12.48 2.47 11.19
CA LYS A 111 11.64 3.30 12.04
C LYS A 111 11.55 4.74 11.52
N ARG A 112 12.68 5.37 11.17
CA ARG A 112 12.67 6.74 10.63
C ARG A 112 11.82 6.88 9.37
N ARG A 113 11.88 5.90 8.45
CA ARG A 113 11.06 5.92 7.22
C ARG A 113 9.59 5.66 7.52
N PHE A 114 9.30 4.78 8.47
CA PHE A 114 7.94 4.52 8.94
C PHE A 114 7.33 5.75 9.62
N ASP A 115 8.08 6.42 10.48
CA ASP A 115 7.67 7.68 11.13
C ASP A 115 7.33 8.76 10.09
N ALA A 116 8.07 8.84 8.97
CA ALA A 116 7.76 9.78 7.89
C ALA A 116 6.40 9.51 7.21
N VAL A 117 6.01 8.24 7.06
CA VAL A 117 4.66 7.88 6.59
C VAL A 117 3.61 8.30 7.62
N MET A 118 3.89 8.06 8.90
CA MET A 118 3.00 8.38 10.02
C MET A 118 2.74 9.89 10.20
N THR A 119 3.70 10.73 9.79
CA THR A 119 3.57 12.20 9.83
C THR A 119 2.95 12.79 8.57
N SER A 120 2.62 11.97 7.58
CA SER A 120 2.01 12.45 6.33
C SER A 120 0.65 13.10 6.60
N THR A 121 0.33 14.13 5.83
CA THR A 121 -0.93 14.88 5.94
C THR A 121 -1.89 14.63 4.79
N ASN A 122 -1.39 14.06 3.69
CA ASN A 122 -2.12 13.79 2.46
C ASN A 122 -1.56 12.56 1.74
N LEU A 123 -2.29 12.06 0.73
CA LEU A 123 -1.90 10.84 0.00
C LEU A 123 -0.63 10.99 -0.84
N LYS A 124 -0.30 12.21 -1.29
CA LYS A 124 0.94 12.48 -2.05
C LYS A 124 2.18 12.25 -1.16
N GLU A 125 2.14 12.73 0.07
CA GLU A 125 3.17 12.47 1.09
C GLU A 125 3.24 10.99 1.45
N VAL A 126 2.10 10.33 1.71
CA VAL A 126 2.06 8.88 1.96
C VAL A 126 2.70 8.12 0.81
N SER A 127 2.34 8.45 -0.44
CA SER A 127 2.89 7.82 -1.64
C SER A 127 4.41 7.98 -1.71
N ASN A 128 4.94 9.17 -1.44
CA ASN A 128 6.38 9.44 -1.51
C ASN A 128 7.15 8.74 -0.39
N HIS A 129 6.64 8.76 0.84
CA HIS A 129 7.31 8.14 1.98
C HIS A 129 7.21 6.59 1.94
N ALA A 130 6.04 6.05 1.60
CA ALA A 130 5.84 4.61 1.50
C ALA A 130 6.66 3.99 0.35
N ARG A 131 6.90 4.74 -0.74
CA ARG A 131 7.77 4.32 -1.86
C ARG A 131 9.11 3.81 -1.37
N GLY A 132 9.75 4.53 -0.44
CA GLY A 132 11.07 4.15 0.08
C GLY A 132 11.05 2.86 0.89
N LEU A 133 10.02 2.64 1.71
CA LEU A 133 9.84 1.38 2.44
C LEU A 133 9.55 0.22 1.50
N ILE A 134 8.68 0.41 0.51
CA ILE A 134 8.33 -0.61 -0.48
C ILE A 134 9.56 -1.00 -1.33
N GLN A 135 10.44 -0.05 -1.66
CA GLN A 135 11.70 -0.35 -2.32
C GLN A 135 12.64 -1.21 -1.48
N LEU A 136 12.63 -1.06 -0.15
CA LEU A 136 13.39 -1.92 0.74
C LEU A 136 12.72 -3.30 0.90
N MET A 137 11.40 -3.33 1.08
CA MET A 137 10.61 -4.56 1.14
C MET A 137 10.84 -5.46 -0.08
N LYS A 138 10.90 -4.85 -1.27
CA LYS A 138 11.10 -5.59 -2.52
C LYS A 138 12.54 -6.05 -2.76
N ALA A 139 13.52 -5.42 -2.10
CA ALA A 139 14.96 -5.62 -2.32
C ALA A 139 15.65 -6.41 -1.20
N ALA A 140 14.95 -6.65 -0.08
CA ALA A 140 15.46 -7.49 1.01
C ALA A 140 15.69 -8.94 0.55
N ASP A 141 16.66 -9.62 1.16
CA ASP A 141 16.99 -11.03 0.88
C ASP A 141 15.74 -11.94 0.98
N ARG A 142 14.87 -11.63 1.94
CA ARG A 142 13.51 -12.17 2.02
C ARG A 142 12.52 -11.04 1.73
N PRO A 143 11.96 -10.95 0.50
CA PRO A 143 11.00 -9.92 0.16
C PRO A 143 9.75 -9.98 1.05
N VAL A 144 9.20 -8.80 1.36
CA VAL A 144 8.05 -8.66 2.28
C VAL A 144 6.87 -8.01 1.56
N GLY A 145 5.80 -8.77 1.32
CA GLY A 145 4.53 -8.27 0.82
C GLY A 145 3.67 -7.61 1.91
N PHE A 146 2.55 -7.01 1.50
CA PHE A 146 1.46 -6.66 2.42
C PHE A 146 0.13 -6.60 1.68
N ASP A 147 -0.95 -6.39 2.41
CA ASP A 147 -2.30 -6.39 1.87
C ASP A 147 -2.64 -5.01 1.26
N TYR A 148 -2.49 -4.87 -0.06
CA TYR A 148 -2.85 -3.64 -0.76
C TYR A 148 -4.36 -3.37 -0.78
N VAL A 149 -5.19 -4.39 -0.56
CA VAL A 149 -6.65 -4.25 -0.47
C VAL A 149 -7.02 -3.55 0.84
N GLU A 150 -6.45 -3.98 1.96
CA GLU A 150 -6.61 -3.28 3.24
C GLU A 150 -5.91 -1.92 3.23
N PHE A 151 -4.74 -1.82 2.61
CA PHE A 151 -4.04 -0.56 2.46
C PHE A 151 -4.88 0.47 1.69
N ALA A 152 -5.58 0.10 0.62
CA ALA A 152 -6.47 1.03 -0.09
C ALA A 152 -7.63 1.53 0.79
N LYS A 153 -8.22 0.67 1.63
CA LYS A 153 -9.25 1.07 2.61
C LYS A 153 -8.67 2.04 3.64
N ASP A 154 -7.43 1.82 4.04
CA ASP A 154 -6.71 2.69 4.97
C ASP A 154 -6.45 4.07 4.36
N LEU A 155 -5.98 4.11 3.11
CA LEU A 155 -5.78 5.37 2.38
C LEU A 155 -7.08 6.15 2.18
N TYR A 156 -8.19 5.44 1.91
CA TYR A 156 -9.51 6.07 1.87
C TYR A 156 -9.83 6.75 3.21
N ARG A 157 -9.73 6.02 4.33
CA ARG A 157 -9.99 6.55 5.67
C ARG A 157 -9.02 7.67 6.07
N PHE A 158 -7.77 7.59 5.63
CA PHE A 158 -6.69 8.53 5.96
C PHE A 158 -6.96 9.96 5.46
N GLN A 159 -7.77 10.10 4.41
CA GLN A 159 -8.13 11.41 3.86
C GLN A 159 -9.04 12.22 4.81
N PHE A 160 -9.74 11.55 5.73
CA PHE A 160 -10.58 12.18 6.75
C PHE A 160 -9.81 12.35 8.06
N THR A 161 -9.98 13.49 8.74
CA THR A 161 -9.19 13.85 9.94
C THR A 161 -9.20 12.78 11.04
N GLU A 162 -10.38 12.30 11.46
CA GLU A 162 -10.48 11.26 12.50
C GLU A 162 -10.07 9.87 11.98
N GLY A 163 -10.33 9.60 10.70
CA GLY A 163 -9.89 8.38 10.03
C GLY A 163 -8.36 8.28 9.96
N ARG A 164 -7.67 9.39 9.71
CA ARG A 164 -6.21 9.48 9.70
C ARG A 164 -5.60 9.05 11.03
N ARG A 165 -6.08 9.62 12.15
CA ARG A 165 -5.60 9.26 13.50
C ARG A 165 -5.77 7.77 13.77
N SER A 166 -6.92 7.22 13.39
CA SER A 166 -7.24 5.80 13.59
C SER A 166 -6.35 4.88 12.75
N VAL A 167 -6.11 5.22 11.47
CA VAL A 167 -5.22 4.47 10.57
C VAL A 167 -3.78 4.50 11.09
N CYS A 168 -3.28 5.70 11.43
CA CYS A 168 -1.96 5.87 12.02
C CYS A 168 -1.81 5.02 13.29
N LEU A 169 -2.75 5.09 14.23
CA LEU A 169 -2.70 4.31 15.46
C LEU A 169 -2.62 2.80 15.18
N ARG A 170 -3.47 2.27 14.27
CA ARG A 170 -3.45 0.85 13.92
C ARG A 170 -2.13 0.44 13.26
N TRP A 171 -1.63 1.20 12.28
CA TRP A 171 -0.32 0.92 11.68
C TRP A 171 0.81 0.94 12.72
N GLY A 172 0.76 1.88 13.67
CA GLY A 172 1.70 1.93 14.78
C GLY A 172 1.60 0.71 15.70
N GLN A 173 0.38 0.31 16.09
CA GLN A 173 0.15 -0.90 16.89
C GLN A 173 0.72 -2.14 16.20
N ASP A 174 0.44 -2.31 14.90
CA ASP A 174 0.95 -3.43 14.11
C ASP A 174 2.48 -3.42 14.01
N PHE A 175 3.08 -2.24 13.81
CA PHE A 175 4.54 -2.07 13.77
C PHE A 175 5.22 -2.48 15.09
N TYR A 176 4.63 -2.14 16.24
CA TYR A 176 5.18 -2.50 17.54
C TYR A 176 4.78 -3.91 18.03
N ALA A 177 3.75 -4.53 17.47
CA ALA A 177 3.34 -5.90 17.79
C ALA A 177 4.33 -6.95 17.25
N GLY A 178 4.96 -6.69 16.09
CA GLY A 178 5.70 -7.66 15.27
C GLY A 178 6.98 -8.30 15.85
N LYS A 179 7.41 -7.98 17.08
CA LYS A 179 8.48 -8.74 17.77
C LYS A 179 7.96 -9.78 18.79
N LYS A 180 6.68 -9.76 19.18
CA LYS A 180 6.16 -10.69 20.20
C LYS A 180 5.81 -12.08 19.66
N ALA A 181 5.48 -12.21 18.37
CA ALA A 181 5.13 -13.50 17.77
C ALA A 181 6.38 -14.33 17.42
N SER A 182 7.41 -13.71 16.83
CA SER A 182 8.67 -14.38 16.47
C SER A 182 9.48 -14.83 17.68
N ASN A 183 9.47 -14.07 18.79
CA ASN A 183 10.09 -14.53 20.04
C ASN A 183 9.33 -15.71 20.68
N LYS A 184 7.99 -15.76 20.58
CA LYS A 184 7.20 -16.88 21.14
C LYS A 184 7.35 -18.17 20.34
N GLU A 185 7.52 -18.11 19.03
CA GLU A 185 7.82 -19.30 18.21
C GLU A 185 9.25 -19.81 18.46
N ASN A 186 10.23 -18.90 18.60
CA ASN A 186 11.61 -19.27 18.93
C ASN A 186 11.77 -19.79 20.37
N GLU A 187 10.96 -19.32 21.34
CA GLU A 187 10.92 -19.88 22.70
C GLU A 187 10.25 -21.26 22.74
N LYS A 188 9.17 -21.48 21.97
CA LYS A 188 8.55 -22.81 21.86
C LYS A 188 9.44 -23.84 21.19
N ALA A 189 10.27 -23.43 20.22
CA ALA A 189 11.23 -24.31 19.57
C ALA A 189 12.41 -24.71 20.49
N LYS A 190 12.79 -23.86 21.45
CA LYS A 190 13.88 -24.13 22.42
C LYS A 190 13.49 -24.93 23.65
N ILE A 191 12.19 -25.08 23.93
CA ILE A 191 11.67 -25.86 25.07
C ILE A 191 11.29 -27.30 24.63
N GLY A 192 11.37 -27.59 23.33
CA GLY A 192 11.07 -28.90 22.74
C GLY A 192 12.30 -29.73 22.33
N GLU A 193 13.52 -29.28 22.64
CA GLU A 193 14.78 -30.06 22.61
C GLU A 193 15.23 -30.39 24.03
#